data_AF-G2E8R7-F1
#
_entry.id   AF-G2E8R7-F1
#
_cell.length_a   1.000
_cell.length_b   1.000
_cell.length_c   1.000
_cell.angle_alpha   90.00
_cell.angle_beta   90.00
_cell.angle_gamma   90.00
#
_symmetry.space_group_name_H-M   'P 1'
#
loop_
_entity.id
_entity.type
_entity.pdbx_description
1 polymer ?
#
loop_
_entity_poly.entity_id
_entity_poly.type
_entity_poly.pdbx_seq_one_letter_code
_entity_poly.pdbx_strand_id
1 'polypeptide(L)'
;MTLTLEADAGGCNGYRPRLWKRELQRLANEIGLSVTVCHYPSGASKWNPIEHRLFSQISRNWAGHPLRSLDTMLALIRGTTTTTRLQIKAVLDTTVYAKGIKISSQDRRH
;
A
#
# COMPACT_ATOMS: atom_id res chain seq x y z
N MET A 1 15.49 -5.34 -15.72
CA MET A 1 14.36 -4.38 -15.68
C MET A 1 14.07 -4.06 -14.23
N THR A 2 13.71 -2.81 -13.91
CA THR A 2 13.59 -2.31 -12.53
C THR A 2 12.17 -1.83 -12.24
N LEU A 3 11.64 -2.19 -11.07
CA LEU A 3 10.37 -1.72 -10.53
C LEU A 3 10.66 -0.68 -9.44
N THR A 4 10.13 0.53 -9.59
CA THR A 4 10.25 1.59 -8.57
C THR A 4 8.99 1.62 -7.71
N LEU A 5 9.18 1.60 -6.39
CA LEU A 5 8.12 1.71 -5.39
C LEU A 5 8.27 3.01 -4.61
N GLU A 6 7.23 3.85 -4.63
CA GLU A 6 7.12 5.00 -3.75
C GLU A 6 6.47 4.55 -2.45
N ALA A 7 7.18 4.69 -1.33
CA ALA A 7 6.74 4.17 -0.03
C ALA A 7 6.78 5.25 1.04
N ASP A 8 5.84 5.18 1.97
CA ASP A 8 5.93 5.94 3.21
C ASP A 8 7.05 5.36 4.10
N ALA A 9 7.72 6.23 4.85
CA ALA A 9 8.82 5.81 5.74
C ALA A 9 8.36 5.34 7.14
N GLY A 10 7.06 5.16 7.36
CA GLY A 10 6.46 4.85 8.66
C GLY A 10 6.20 3.35 8.89
N GLY A 11 5.84 2.99 10.12
CA GLY A 11 5.27 1.68 10.45
C GLY A 11 5.98 0.46 9.83
N CYS A 12 5.22 -0.38 9.12
CA CYS A 12 5.69 -1.63 8.54
C CYS A 12 6.42 -1.50 7.19
N ASN A 13 6.26 -0.39 6.46
CA ASN A 13 6.91 -0.16 5.15
C ASN A 13 8.13 0.79 5.23
N GLY A 14 8.54 1.16 6.44
CA GLY A 14 9.73 2.00 6.65
C GLY A 14 11.05 1.33 6.23
N TYR A 15 12.13 2.12 6.20
CA TYR A 15 13.45 1.64 5.78
C TYR A 15 14.21 0.83 6.85
N ARG A 16 13.70 0.76 8.09
CA ARG A 16 14.34 0.05 9.22
C ARG A 16 13.83 -1.39 9.44
N PRO A 17 12.52 -1.69 9.35
CA PRO A 17 12.00 -3.05 9.53
C PRO A 17 12.68 -4.04 8.60
N ARG A 18 13.34 -5.05 9.17
CA ARG A 18 14.01 -6.11 8.40
C ARG A 18 13.02 -7.00 7.67
N LEU A 19 11.84 -7.24 8.27
CA LEU A 19 10.78 -8.05 7.67
C LEU A 19 10.35 -7.49 6.32
N TRP A 20 10.16 -6.17 6.25
CA TRP A 20 9.86 -5.48 5.01
C TRP A 20 10.91 -5.73 3.93
N LYS A 21 12.20 -5.54 4.26
CA LYS A 21 13.30 -5.77 3.33
C LYS A 21 13.37 -7.23 2.85
N ARG A 22 13.20 -8.19 3.75
CA ARG A 22 13.21 -9.62 3.40
C ARG A 22 12.07 -9.97 2.45
N GLU A 23 10.84 -9.55 2.76
CA GLU A 23 9.69 -9.86 1.90
C GLU A 23 9.78 -9.13 0.55
N LEU A 24 10.32 -7.91 0.51
CA LEU A 24 10.62 -7.22 -0.76
C LEU A 24 11.68 -7.96 -1.59
N GLN A 25 12.74 -8.46 -0.96
CA GLN A 25 13.77 -9.22 -1.66
C GLN A 25 13.19 -10.54 -2.20
N ARG A 26 12.35 -11.21 -1.40
CA ARG A 26 11.64 -12.42 -1.83
C ARG A 26 10.77 -12.13 -3.04
N LEU A 27 9.99 -11.05 -3.01
CA LEU A 27 9.16 -10.62 -4.14
C LEU A 27 10.02 -10.31 -5.37
N ALA A 28 11.11 -9.57 -5.21
CA ALA A 28 12.05 -9.22 -6.29
C ALA A 28 12.61 -10.49 -6.97
N ASN A 29 12.98 -11.49 -6.17
CA ASN A 29 13.46 -12.78 -6.67
C ASN A 29 12.37 -13.55 -7.42
N GLU A 30 11.15 -13.57 -6.87
CA GLU A 30 10.00 -14.27 -7.45
C GLU A 30 9.60 -13.70 -8.82
N ILE A 31 9.56 -12.37 -8.94
CA ILE A 31 9.17 -11.69 -10.18
C ILE A 31 10.34 -11.46 -11.14
N GLY A 32 11.58 -11.77 -10.73
CA GLY A 32 12.78 -11.58 -11.54
C GLY A 32 13.12 -10.11 -11.86
N LEU A 33 12.70 -9.17 -11.01
CA LEU A 33 12.93 -7.73 -11.20
C LEU A 33 13.74 -7.14 -10.06
N SER A 34 14.61 -6.18 -10.38
CA SER A 34 15.21 -5.32 -9.36
C SER A 34 14.14 -4.38 -8.80
N VAL A 35 14.04 -4.27 -7.48
CA VAL A 35 13.11 -3.35 -6.81
C VAL A 35 13.88 -2.17 -6.23
N THR A 36 13.52 -0.96 -6.62
CA THR A 36 14.03 0.29 -6.04
C THR A 36 12.93 0.90 -5.19
N VAL A 37 13.19 1.11 -3.89
CA VAL A 37 12.23 1.73 -2.98
C VAL A 37 12.67 3.17 -2.68
N CYS A 38 11.80 4.12 -3.01
CA CYS A 38 11.98 5.53 -2.70
C CYS A 38 11.07 5.92 -1.54
N HIS A 39 11.67 6.22 -0.39
CA HIS A 39 10.93 6.63 0.79
C HIS A 39 10.67 8.13 0.81
N TYR A 40 9.42 8.53 1.05
CA TYR A 40 9.11 9.92 1.37
C TYR A 40 9.72 10.32 2.72
N PRO A 41 10.22 11.57 2.87
CA PRO A 41 10.63 12.10 4.17
C PRO A 41 9.49 12.03 5.21
N SER A 42 9.86 12.01 6.49
CA SER A 42 8.87 12.06 7.58
C SER A 42 7.95 13.28 7.43
N GLY A 43 6.63 13.06 7.50
CA GLY A 43 5.63 14.12 7.34
C GLY A 43 5.36 14.55 5.89
N ALA A 44 5.98 13.90 4.90
CA ALA A 44 5.83 14.21 3.49
C ALA A 44 4.86 13.28 2.73
N SER A 45 4.15 12.36 3.40
CA SER A 45 3.22 11.42 2.75
C SER A 45 2.09 12.13 1.98
N LYS A 46 1.70 13.34 2.40
CA LYS A 46 0.74 14.18 1.65
C LYS A 46 1.18 14.48 0.21
N TRP A 47 2.47 14.39 -0.10
CA TRP A 47 2.99 14.61 -1.44
C TRP A 47 2.95 13.36 -2.32
N ASN A 48 2.55 12.21 -1.76
CA ASN A 48 2.31 11.02 -2.55
C ASN A 48 1.12 11.26 -3.49
N PRO A 49 1.28 11.12 -4.81
CA PRO A 49 0.20 11.34 -5.78
C PRO A 49 -1.06 10.53 -5.48
N ILE A 50 -0.95 9.36 -4.83
CA ILE A 50 -2.10 8.52 -4.50
C ILE A 50 -3.08 9.20 -3.53
N GLU A 51 -2.58 10.01 -2.60
CA GLU A 51 -3.40 10.76 -1.65
C GLU A 51 -4.35 11.70 -2.38
N HIS A 52 -3.83 12.42 -3.37
CA HIS A 52 -4.60 13.39 -4.13
C HIS A 52 -5.41 12.76 -5.27
N ARG A 53 -4.88 11.75 -5.97
CA ARG A 53 -5.53 11.18 -7.16
C ARG A 53 -6.54 10.09 -6.86
N LEU A 54 -6.34 9.34 -5.77
CA LEU A 54 -7.17 8.18 -5.42
C LEU A 54 -7.94 8.42 -4.12
N PHE A 55 -7.24 8.60 -3.00
CA PHE A 55 -7.87 8.63 -1.68
C PHE A 55 -8.78 9.84 -1.49
N SER A 56 -8.39 11.02 -1.99
CA SER A 56 -9.26 12.21 -1.93
C SER A 56 -10.60 11.98 -2.66
N GLN A 57 -10.59 11.27 -3.78
CA GLN A 57 -11.81 11.01 -4.57
C GLN A 57 -12.70 9.98 -3.87
N ILE A 58 -12.10 8.95 -3.26
CA ILE A 58 -12.83 7.98 -2.45
C ILE A 58 -13.51 8.69 -1.27
N SER A 59 -12.77 9.53 -0.54
CA SER A 59 -13.30 10.30 0.60
C SER A 59 -14.45 11.22 0.18
N ARG A 60 -14.35 11.87 -0.98
CA ARG A 60 -15.44 12.68 -1.55
C ARG A 60 -16.68 11.84 -1.87
N ASN A 61 -16.50 10.66 -2.45
CA ASN A 61 -17.61 9.76 -2.76
C ASN A 61 -18.28 9.22 -1.48
N TRP A 62 -17.50 8.99 -0.43
CA TRP A 62 -17.98 8.50 0.86
C TRP A 62 -18.72 9.57 1.67
N ALA A 63 -18.48 10.85 1.42
CA ALA A 63 -19.10 11.93 2.17
C ALA A 63 -20.64 11.79 2.16
N GLY A 64 -21.25 11.85 3.35
CA GLY A 64 -22.69 11.71 3.53
C GLY A 64 -23.21 10.26 3.54
N HIS A 65 -22.36 9.25 3.32
CA HIS A 65 -22.78 7.84 3.34
C HIS A 65 -22.42 7.17 4.67
N PRO A 66 -23.38 6.52 5.37
CA PRO A 66 -23.07 5.77 6.57
C PRO A 66 -22.36 4.45 6.21
N LEU A 67 -21.07 4.35 6.54
CA LEU A 67 -20.23 3.18 6.27
C LEU A 67 -20.46 2.05 7.28
N ARG A 68 -21.60 1.35 7.19
CA ARG A 68 -22.05 0.36 8.18
C ARG A 68 -21.74 -1.10 7.84
N SER A 69 -21.30 -1.38 6.62
CA SER A 69 -20.91 -2.73 6.20
C SER A 69 -19.73 -2.69 5.24
N LEU A 70 -18.96 -3.78 5.19
CA LEU A 70 -17.86 -3.93 4.24
C LEU A 70 -18.34 -3.88 2.80
N ASP A 71 -19.52 -4.44 2.51
CA ASP A 71 -20.11 -4.40 1.18
C ASP A 71 -20.41 -2.97 0.73
N THR A 72 -20.98 -2.15 1.62
CA THR A 72 -21.22 -0.72 1.34
C THR A 72 -19.91 0.02 1.11
N MET A 73 -18.89 -0.22 1.95
CA MET A 73 -17.57 0.40 1.77
C MET A 73 -16.95 0.00 0.42
N LEU A 74 -16.98 -1.28 0.06
CA LEU A 74 -16.44 -1.78 -1.22
C LEU A 74 -17.21 -1.23 -2.42
N ALA A 75 -18.55 -1.18 -2.35
CA ALA A 75 -19.39 -0.61 -3.39
C ALA A 75 -19.04 0.87 -3.63
N LEU A 76 -18.88 1.66 -2.55
CA LEU A 76 -18.51 3.06 -2.65
C LEU A 76 -17.07 3.26 -3.16
N ILE A 77 -16.11 2.43 -2.77
CA ILE A 77 -14.74 2.51 -3.33
C ILE A 77 -14.79 2.22 -4.84
N ARG A 78 -15.41 1.10 -5.25
CA ARG A 78 -15.50 0.70 -6.67
C ARG A 78 -16.30 1.69 -7.51
N GLY A 79 -17.32 2.32 -6.93
CA GLY A 79 -18.15 3.34 -7.58
C GLY A 79 -17.51 4.71 -7.68
N THR A 80 -16.33 4.93 -7.09
CA THR A 80 -15.63 6.21 -7.18
C THR A 80 -15.09 6.42 -8.58
N THR A 81 -15.49 7.51 -9.22
CA THR A 81 -15.06 7.91 -10.56
C THR A 81 -14.80 9.42 -10.64
N THR A 82 -14.12 9.86 -11.70
CA THR A 82 -13.84 11.27 -11.99
C THR A 82 -14.22 11.60 -13.43
N THR A 83 -14.23 12.89 -13.78
CA THR A 83 -14.39 13.34 -15.18
C THR A 83 -13.34 12.74 -16.12
N THR A 84 -12.15 12.44 -15.61
CA THR A 84 -11.05 11.77 -16.32
C THR A 84 -11.15 10.23 -16.30
N ARG A 85 -12.29 9.67 -15.88
CA ARG A 85 -12.59 8.23 -15.85
C ARG A 85 -11.64 7.41 -14.96
N LEU A 86 -11.38 7.87 -13.73
CA LEU A 86 -10.75 7.05 -12.71
C LEU A 86 -11.51 5.72 -12.54
N GLN A 87 -10.80 4.59 -12.62
CA GLN A 87 -11.33 3.27 -12.36
C GLN A 87 -10.64 2.67 -11.14
N ILE A 88 -11.43 2.18 -10.19
CA ILE A 88 -10.92 1.60 -8.95
C ILE A 88 -11.34 0.14 -8.84
N LYS A 89 -10.37 -0.73 -8.62
CA LYS A 89 -10.60 -2.12 -8.20
C LYS A 89 -10.35 -2.20 -6.70
N ALA A 90 -11.32 -2.73 -5.97
CA ALA A 90 -11.19 -3.00 -4.54
C ALA A 90 -11.69 -4.41 -4.25
N VAL A 91 -11.02 -5.12 -3.35
CA VAL A 91 -11.33 -6.49 -2.96
C VAL A 91 -11.23 -6.59 -1.45
N LEU A 92 -12.12 -7.38 -0.84
CA LEU A 92 -12.01 -7.71 0.57
C LEU A 92 -10.93 -8.77 0.74
N ASP A 93 -9.89 -8.45 1.51
CA ASP A 93 -8.91 -9.43 1.94
C ASP A 93 -9.30 -9.97 3.32
N THR A 94 -9.69 -11.24 3.38
CA THR A 94 -10.03 -11.95 4.61
C THR A 94 -8.86 -12.77 5.17
N THR A 95 -7.67 -12.62 4.58
CA THR A 95 -6.48 -13.36 4.99
C THR A 95 -6.04 -12.95 6.40
N VAL A 96 -5.80 -13.95 7.25
CA VAL A 96 -5.27 -13.73 8.59
C VAL A 96 -3.74 -13.72 8.53
N TYR A 97 -3.14 -12.55 8.72
CA TYR A 97 -1.69 -12.40 8.72
C TYR A 97 -1.10 -12.65 10.10
N ALA A 98 -0.06 -13.49 10.16
CA ALA A 98 0.69 -13.74 11.38
C ALA A 98 1.39 -12.46 11.87
N LYS A 99 1.23 -12.14 13.15
CA LYS A 99 1.81 -10.96 13.79
C LYS A 99 3.08 -11.32 14.55
N GLY A 100 3.95 -10.33 14.77
CA GLY A 100 5.15 -10.51 15.61
C GLY A 100 6.25 -11.38 14.99
N ILE A 101 6.26 -11.52 13.66
CA ILE A 101 7.25 -12.32 12.93
C ILE A 101 8.65 -11.74 13.21
N LYS A 102 9.51 -12.57 13.84
CA LYS A 102 10.90 -12.22 14.11
C LYS A 102 11.79 -12.73 12.99
N ILE A 103 12.73 -11.90 12.57
CA ILE A 103 13.77 -12.28 11.61
C ILE A 103 14.97 -12.87 12.34
N SER A 104 15.33 -14.10 11.95
CA SER A 104 16.49 -14.84 12.45
C SER A 104 17.79 -14.09 12.14
N SER A 105 18.89 -14.39 12.82
CA SER A 105 20.17 -13.73 12.55
C SER A 105 20.78 -14.10 11.19
N GLN A 106 20.43 -15.26 10.63
CA GLN A 106 20.92 -15.73 9.32
C GLN A 106 20.28 -14.91 8.18
N ASP A 107 19.00 -14.58 8.31
CA ASP A 107 18.24 -13.73 7.37
C ASP A 107 18.69 -12.25 7.36
N ARG A 108 19.64 -11.84 8.24
CA ARG A 108 20.10 -10.45 8.35
C ARG A 108 21.20 -10.10 7.35
N ARG A 109 21.71 -11.06 6.57
CA ARG A 109 22.83 -10.87 5.63
C ARG A 109 22.35 -10.55 4.22
N HIS A 110 21.61 -9.45 4.04
CA HIS A 110 21.37 -8.82 2.75
C HIS A 110 21.19 -7.31 2.96
#